data_AF-A0A534Y6M3-F1
#
_entry.id   AF-A0A534Y6M3-F1
#
_cell.length_a   1.000
_cell.length_b   1.000
_cell.length_c   1.000
_cell.angle_alpha   90.00
_cell.angle_beta   90.00
_cell.angle_gamma   90.00
#
_symmetry.space_group_name_H-M   'P 1'
#
loop_
_entity.id
_entity.type
_entity.pdbx_description
1 polymer ?
#
loop_
_entity_poly.entity_id
_entity_poly.type
_entity_poly.pdbx_seq_one_letter_code
_entity_poly.pdbx_strand_id
1 'polypeptide(L)'
;MHHPPRMARILSALAGVVFGLFGAEMTFGQLRPDEGRSDAVLYSIEVRNGAGDLLASPMLVGEEGRPVHLNLSTEAGRHTEPLAMSLDLDPSPDGDNLCVGYRLSLDDGFAHSGRMGVAYGQMQSVELNGGGENLRLSLVVARAKTPEFDRILQRHRRPSA
;
A
#
# COMPACT_ATOMS: atom_id res chain seq x y z
N MET A 1 -17.39 79.45 -18.98
CA MET A 1 -18.86 79.53 -18.96
C MET A 1 -19.36 78.84 -17.70
N HIS A 2 -19.95 79.61 -16.79
CA HIS A 2 -20.63 79.17 -15.57
C HIS A 2 -22.13 78.95 -15.85
N HIS A 3 -22.74 77.85 -15.37
CA HIS A 3 -23.95 77.87 -14.52
C HIS A 3 -24.41 76.44 -14.11
N PRO A 4 -25.02 76.25 -12.91
CA PRO A 4 -25.34 74.96 -12.28
C PRO A 4 -26.88 74.71 -12.30
N PRO A 5 -27.52 74.14 -11.24
CA PRO A 5 -27.69 72.74 -10.81
C PRO A 5 -29.16 72.27 -10.95
N ARG A 6 -29.47 70.97 -10.68
CA ARG A 6 -30.77 70.44 -10.19
C ARG A 6 -30.70 68.90 -10.15
N MET A 7 -30.39 68.25 -9.03
CA MET A 7 -31.34 67.88 -7.97
C MET A 7 -32.78 67.69 -8.47
N ALA A 8 -33.21 66.43 -8.61
CA ALA A 8 -34.38 65.92 -7.88
C ALA A 8 -34.63 64.42 -8.13
N ARG A 9 -34.32 63.64 -7.09
CA ARG A 9 -35.21 62.63 -6.48
C ARG A 9 -35.66 61.45 -7.34
N ILE A 10 -34.81 60.43 -7.31
CA ILE A 10 -35.18 59.02 -7.41
C ILE A 10 -36.12 58.71 -6.22
N LEU A 11 -37.39 58.46 -6.52
CA LEU A 11 -38.35 57.86 -5.61
C LEU A 11 -38.33 56.34 -5.83
N SER A 12 -37.85 55.64 -4.80
CA SER A 12 -38.47 54.44 -4.24
C SER A 12 -38.77 53.27 -5.18
N ALA A 13 -37.97 52.21 -5.04
CA ALA A 13 -38.53 50.88 -4.78
C ALA A 13 -37.46 50.01 -4.08
N LEU A 14 -37.58 49.93 -2.76
CA LEU A 14 -37.02 48.86 -1.95
C LEU A 14 -37.49 47.51 -2.50
N ALA A 15 -36.57 46.61 -2.80
CA ALA A 15 -36.76 45.17 -2.60
C ALA A 15 -35.42 44.44 -2.72
N GLY A 16 -35.08 43.66 -1.69
CA GLY A 16 -34.17 42.54 -1.84
C GLY A 16 -32.73 42.74 -1.36
N VAL A 17 -32.56 43.06 -0.08
CA VAL A 17 -31.33 42.72 0.64
C VAL A 17 -31.29 41.20 0.79
N VAL A 18 -30.47 40.53 -0.02
CA VAL A 18 -29.82 39.27 0.38
C VAL A 18 -28.35 39.42 0.07
N PHE A 19 -27.57 39.40 1.14
CA PHE A 19 -26.14 39.63 1.23
C PHE A 19 -25.35 38.85 0.16
N GLY A 20 -24.70 39.60 -0.73
CA GLY A 20 -23.49 39.20 -1.43
C GLY A 20 -22.29 39.89 -0.78
N LEU A 21 -21.18 39.15 -0.74
CA LEU A 21 -19.87 39.45 -0.14
C LEU A 21 -19.79 39.25 1.38
N PHE A 22 -19.17 38.15 1.81
CA PHE A 22 -17.92 38.14 2.60
C PHE A 22 -17.40 36.69 2.74
N GLY A 23 -16.21 36.41 2.17
CA GLY A 23 -15.36 35.22 2.42
C GLY A 23 -15.86 33.92 1.77
N ALA A 24 -15.30 33.34 0.70
CA ALA A 24 -13.88 33.09 0.44
C ALA A 24 -13.10 32.58 1.66
N GLU A 25 -13.72 31.74 2.50
CA GLU A 25 -13.00 30.90 3.45
C GLU A 25 -13.43 29.43 3.32
N MET A 26 -12.52 28.66 2.74
CA MET A 26 -12.30 27.24 3.00
C MET A 26 -13.27 26.24 2.35
N THR A 27 -13.28 26.27 1.01
CA THR A 27 -13.49 25.13 0.10
C THR A 27 -12.36 24.07 0.23
N PHE A 28 -11.94 23.77 1.44
CA PHE A 28 -11.16 22.60 1.78
C PHE A 28 -12.02 21.86 2.79
N GLY A 29 -12.71 20.82 2.31
CA GLY A 29 -13.29 19.84 3.21
C GLY A 29 -12.25 19.52 4.26
N GLN A 30 -12.65 19.72 5.52
CA GLN A 30 -11.86 19.53 6.73
C GLN A 30 -10.59 18.73 6.45
N LEU A 31 -9.43 19.39 6.53
CA LEU A 31 -8.19 18.71 6.85
C LEU A 31 -8.52 17.82 8.05
N ARG A 32 -8.69 16.51 7.78
CA ARG A 32 -8.89 15.53 8.84
C ARG A 32 -7.71 15.71 9.78
N PRO A 33 -7.94 15.95 11.08
CA PRO A 33 -6.86 15.99 12.05
C PRO A 33 -6.20 14.61 12.06
N ASP A 34 -4.88 14.58 11.87
CA ASP A 34 -4.01 13.40 11.78
C ASP A 34 -4.35 12.39 10.67
N GLU A 35 -3.80 12.61 9.47
CA GLU A 35 -3.18 11.47 8.77
C GLU A 35 -1.98 11.06 9.61
N GLY A 36 -2.23 10.24 10.63
CA GLY A 36 -1.20 9.60 11.41
C GLY A 36 -0.18 9.03 10.46
N ARG A 37 1.05 9.53 10.55
CA ARG A 37 2.20 9.10 9.75
C ARG A 37 2.21 7.57 9.73
N SER A 38 1.76 6.96 8.63
CA SER A 38 1.87 5.51 8.49
C SER A 38 3.35 5.19 8.41
N ASP A 39 3.82 4.34 9.32
CA ASP A 39 5.22 3.95 9.35
C ASP A 39 5.53 3.08 8.14
N ALA A 40 6.72 3.28 7.56
CA ALA A 40 7.19 2.44 6.48
C ALA A 40 7.39 1.01 6.99
N VAL A 41 6.99 0.03 6.21
CA VAL A 41 7.08 -1.39 6.53
C VAL A 41 7.80 -2.13 5.42
N LEU A 42 8.66 -3.06 5.79
CA LEU A 42 9.38 -3.95 4.88
C LEU A 42 8.72 -5.33 4.89
N TYR A 43 8.40 -5.83 3.71
CA TYR A 43 7.92 -7.18 3.46
C TYR A 43 9.05 -7.96 2.79
N SER A 44 9.51 -9.04 3.43
CA SER A 44 10.43 -10.02 2.83
C SER A 44 9.64 -11.28 2.52
N ILE A 45 9.55 -11.61 1.24
CA ILE A 45 8.74 -12.72 0.75
C ILE A 45 9.67 -13.82 0.25
N GLU A 46 9.34 -15.08 0.53
CA GLU A 46 9.93 -16.24 -0.14
C GLU A 46 8.80 -17.10 -0.71
N VAL A 47 8.94 -17.51 -1.97
CA VAL A 47 8.05 -18.48 -2.61
C VAL A 47 8.89 -19.71 -2.96
N ARG A 48 8.44 -20.88 -2.51
CA ARG A 48 9.08 -22.17 -2.77
C ARG A 48 8.11 -23.18 -3.38
N ASN A 49 8.62 -24.09 -4.20
CA ASN A 49 7.85 -25.23 -4.71
C ASN A 49 7.74 -26.36 -3.65
N GLY A 50 7.01 -27.43 -3.98
CA GLY A 50 6.81 -28.58 -3.11
C GLY A 50 8.07 -29.41 -2.85
N ALA A 51 9.10 -29.27 -3.69
CA ALA A 51 10.42 -29.86 -3.47
C ALA A 51 11.29 -29.02 -2.51
N GLY A 52 10.89 -27.77 -2.22
CA GLY A 52 11.61 -26.83 -1.36
C GLY A 52 12.53 -25.86 -2.11
N ASP A 53 12.56 -25.91 -3.43
CA ASP A 53 13.36 -25.01 -4.27
C ASP A 53 12.82 -23.58 -4.17
N LEU A 54 13.73 -22.62 -4.12
CA LEU A 54 13.39 -21.20 -4.08
C LEU A 54 13.02 -20.70 -5.48
N LEU A 55 11.77 -20.32 -5.66
CA LEU A 55 11.26 -19.76 -6.91
C LEU A 55 11.46 -18.25 -6.96
N ALA A 56 11.15 -17.54 -5.87
CA ALA A 56 11.30 -16.09 -5.78
C ALA A 56 11.59 -15.64 -4.34
N SER A 57 12.37 -14.56 -4.19
CA SER A 57 12.66 -13.93 -2.89
C SER A 57 12.67 -12.39 -2.96
N PRO A 58 11.52 -11.75 -3.32
CA PRO A 58 11.47 -10.29 -3.44
C PRO A 58 11.37 -9.61 -2.08
N MET A 59 11.81 -8.35 -2.06
CA MET A 59 11.60 -7.44 -0.93
C MET A 59 10.78 -6.24 -1.39
N LEU A 60 9.78 -5.86 -0.59
CA LEU A 60 8.90 -4.73 -0.88
C LEU A 60 8.89 -3.77 0.30
N VAL A 61 8.89 -2.47 0.01
CA VAL A 61 8.64 -1.43 1.00
C VAL A 61 7.23 -0.92 0.77
N GLY A 62 6.44 -0.87 1.83
CA GLY A 62 5.08 -0.32 1.83
C GLY A 62 4.84 0.55 3.06
N GLU A 63 3.57 0.87 3.27
CA GLU A 63 3.10 1.59 4.45
C GLU A 63 2.28 0.65 5.34
N GLU A 64 2.36 0.84 6.65
CA GLU A 64 1.60 0.04 7.61
C GLU A 64 0.08 0.16 7.35
N GLY A 65 -0.59 -1.00 7.29
CA GLY A 65 -2.03 -1.08 7.04
C GLY A 65 -2.47 -0.71 5.63
N ARG A 66 -1.54 -0.49 4.68
CA ARG A 66 -1.87 -0.23 3.28
C ARG A 66 -1.57 -1.44 2.39
N PRO A 67 -2.44 -1.73 1.41
CA PRO A 67 -2.18 -2.76 0.42
C PRO A 67 -0.89 -2.52 -0.36
N VAL A 68 -0.19 -3.60 -0.69
CA VAL A 68 1.01 -3.60 -1.51
C VAL A 68 0.85 -4.59 -2.66
N HIS A 69 1.28 -4.18 -3.84
CA HIS A 69 1.23 -4.99 -5.05
C HIS A 69 2.63 -5.16 -5.63
N LEU A 70 2.94 -6.38 -6.06
CA LEU A 70 4.16 -6.74 -6.78
C LEU A 70 3.78 -7.46 -8.06
N ASN A 71 4.36 -7.00 -9.18
CA ASN A 71 4.50 -7.80 -10.39
C ASN A 71 5.98 -8.03 -10.63
N LEU A 72 6.36 -9.29 -10.72
CA LEU A 72 7.71 -9.73 -11.04
C LEU A 72 7.67 -10.48 -12.38
N SER A 73 8.52 -10.06 -13.30
CA SER A 73 8.79 -10.80 -14.53
C SER A 73 10.30 -10.92 -14.64
N THR A 74 10.83 -12.09 -14.34
CA THR A 74 12.28 -12.31 -14.39
C THR A 74 12.61 -13.05 -15.67
N GLU A 75 13.32 -12.37 -16.59
CA GLU A 75 13.98 -13.06 -17.70
C GLU A 75 15.12 -13.92 -17.12
N ALA A 76 15.04 -15.23 -17.36
CA ALA A 76 15.93 -16.24 -16.83
C ALA A 76 17.43 -15.87 -16.92
N GLY A 77 18.06 -15.63 -15.77
CA GLY A 77 19.50 -15.58 -15.63
C GLY A 77 20.06 -16.98 -15.37
N ARG A 78 20.82 -17.51 -16.33
CA ARG A 78 21.63 -18.76 -16.36
C ARG A 78 21.01 -20.10 -15.89
N HIS A 79 19.98 -20.16 -15.06
CA HIS A 79 19.22 -21.38 -14.79
C HIS A 79 17.75 -21.06 -14.51
N THR A 80 16.90 -21.92 -15.09
CA THR A 80 15.45 -22.03 -14.88
C THR A 80 14.60 -21.01 -15.63
N GLU A 81 13.48 -21.49 -16.17
CA GLU A 81 12.56 -20.79 -17.07
C GLU A 81 12.11 -19.41 -16.54
N PRO A 82 11.70 -18.48 -17.43
CA PRO A 82 11.19 -17.18 -17.00
C PRO A 82 10.04 -17.36 -16.00
N LEU A 83 10.13 -16.72 -14.84
CA LEU A 83 9.08 -16.72 -13.83
C LEU A 83 8.27 -15.42 -13.95
N ALA A 84 6.97 -15.52 -14.26
CA ALA A 84 6.02 -14.44 -14.05
C ALA A 84 5.21 -14.67 -12.77
N MET A 85 5.23 -13.67 -11.90
CA MET A 85 4.57 -13.72 -10.60
C MET A 85 3.87 -12.39 -10.32
N SER A 86 2.63 -12.46 -9.81
CA SER A 86 1.96 -11.32 -9.19
C SER A 86 1.57 -11.64 -7.75
N LEU A 87 1.74 -10.67 -6.86
CA LEU A 87 1.40 -10.80 -5.45
C LEU A 87 0.72 -9.52 -4.96
N ASP A 88 -0.51 -9.69 -4.48
CA ASP A 88 -1.22 -8.69 -3.69
C ASP A 88 -1.11 -9.05 -2.21
N LEU A 89 -0.77 -8.07 -1.38
CA LEU A 89 -0.82 -8.14 0.08
C LEU A 89 -1.78 -7.08 0.59
N ASP A 90 -2.74 -7.48 1.42
CA ASP A 90 -3.75 -6.62 2.04
C ASP A 90 -3.63 -6.73 3.58
N PRO A 91 -2.74 -5.94 4.20
CA PRO A 91 -2.49 -5.99 5.64
C PRO A 91 -3.60 -5.27 6.41
N SER A 92 -4.09 -5.93 7.45
CA SER A 92 -5.02 -5.36 8.44
C SER A 92 -4.46 -5.53 9.85
N PRO A 93 -4.62 -4.54 10.74
CA PRO A 93 -4.16 -4.66 12.12
C PRO A 93 -4.92 -5.75 12.88
N ASP A 94 -4.20 -6.54 13.67
CA ASP A 94 -4.74 -7.57 14.56
C ASP A 94 -4.02 -7.54 15.92
N GLY A 95 -4.44 -6.63 16.79
CA GLY A 95 -3.74 -6.32 18.04
C GLY A 95 -2.33 -5.76 17.76
N ASP A 96 -1.31 -6.39 18.33
CA ASP A 96 0.10 -6.08 18.08
C ASP A 96 0.67 -6.76 16.82
N ASN A 97 -0.16 -7.57 16.14
CA ASN A 97 0.18 -8.33 14.93
C ASN A 97 -0.55 -7.78 13.71
N LEU A 98 -0.31 -8.41 12.56
CA LEU A 98 -1.01 -8.17 11.31
C LEU A 98 -1.76 -9.40 10.86
N CYS A 99 -2.99 -9.24 10.38
CA CYS A 99 -3.67 -10.20 9.54
C CYS A 99 -3.49 -9.77 8.07
N VAL A 100 -2.68 -10.52 7.33
CA VAL A 100 -2.33 -10.21 5.93
C VAL A 100 -3.15 -11.10 5.00
N GLY A 101 -4.09 -10.49 4.28
CA GLY A 101 -4.70 -11.12 3.11
C GLY A 101 -3.66 -11.20 1.98
N TYR A 102 -3.65 -12.31 1.24
CA TYR A 102 -2.77 -12.46 0.09
C TYR A 102 -3.51 -13.01 -1.13
N ARG A 103 -3.01 -12.64 -2.31
CA ARG A 103 -3.34 -13.26 -3.59
C ARG A 103 -2.06 -13.38 -4.41
N LEU A 104 -1.60 -14.60 -4.62
CA LEU A 104 -0.41 -14.95 -5.39
C LEU A 104 -0.85 -15.62 -6.70
N SER A 105 -0.33 -15.17 -7.84
CA SER A 105 -0.45 -15.89 -9.11
C SER A 105 0.95 -16.19 -9.65
N LEU A 106 1.14 -17.40 -10.20
CA LEU A 106 2.36 -17.80 -10.91
C LEU A 106 2.02 -18.16 -12.36
N ASP A 107 3.02 -18.57 -13.14
CA ASP A 107 2.88 -18.99 -14.55
C ASP A 107 1.89 -20.16 -14.76
N ASP A 108 1.48 -20.83 -13.69
CA ASP A 108 0.47 -21.89 -13.71
C ASP A 108 -0.94 -21.38 -14.09
N GLY A 109 -1.16 -20.07 -14.09
CA GLY A 109 -2.44 -19.45 -14.41
C GLY A 109 -3.48 -19.55 -13.29
N PHE A 110 -3.08 -19.99 -12.09
CA PHE A 110 -3.93 -20.09 -10.92
C PHE A 110 -3.55 -19.04 -9.87
N ALA A 111 -4.58 -18.42 -9.28
CA ALA A 111 -4.40 -17.50 -8.17
C ALA A 111 -4.66 -18.22 -6.85
N HIS A 112 -3.66 -18.26 -5.98
CA HIS A 112 -3.77 -18.73 -4.61
C HIS A 112 -4.08 -17.56 -3.69
N SER A 113 -5.17 -17.65 -2.93
CA SER A 113 -5.56 -16.61 -1.98
C SER A 113 -5.82 -17.17 -0.59
N GLY A 114 -5.64 -16.31 0.41
CA GLY A 114 -5.83 -16.68 1.80
C GLY A 114 -5.50 -15.54 2.75
N ARG A 115 -5.35 -15.88 4.02
CA ARG A 115 -4.96 -14.95 5.08
C ARG A 115 -3.91 -15.60 5.98
N MET A 116 -2.99 -14.79 6.49
CA MET A 116 -2.00 -15.24 7.47
C MET A 116 -1.86 -14.21 8.61
N GLY A 117 -1.78 -14.70 9.84
CA GLY A 117 -1.40 -13.89 10.99
C GLY A 117 0.11 -13.75 11.04
N VAL A 118 0.62 -12.53 11.14
CA VAL A 118 2.05 -12.23 11.10
C VAL A 118 2.42 -11.33 12.28
N ALA A 119 3.32 -11.83 13.12
CA ALA A 119 4.00 -11.01 14.11
C ALA A 119 5.21 -10.32 13.47
N TYR A 120 5.43 -9.05 13.82
CA TYR A 120 6.57 -8.30 13.28
C TYR A 120 7.91 -8.98 13.59
N GLY A 121 8.77 -9.09 12.58
CA GLY A 121 10.08 -9.72 12.65
C GLY A 121 10.07 -11.25 12.67
N GLN A 122 8.91 -11.89 12.72
CA GLN A 122 8.77 -13.35 12.69
C GLN A 122 8.42 -13.82 11.28
N MET A 123 8.99 -14.96 10.89
CA MET A 123 8.65 -15.61 9.64
C MET A 123 7.39 -16.44 9.84
N GLN A 124 6.39 -16.15 9.03
CA GLN A 124 5.20 -16.97 8.90
C GLN A 124 5.18 -17.63 7.53
N SER A 125 4.73 -18.89 7.46
CA SER A 125 4.55 -19.59 6.21
C SER A 125 3.15 -20.20 6.10
N VAL A 126 2.67 -20.32 4.86
CA VAL A 126 1.44 -21.03 4.51
C VAL A 126 1.71 -21.93 3.31
N GLU A 127 1.05 -23.09 3.28
CA GLU A 127 1.05 -23.98 2.12
C GLU A 127 -0.11 -23.59 1.20
N LEU A 128 0.21 -23.43 -0.07
CA LEU A 128 -0.73 -23.09 -1.12
C LEU A 128 -1.00 -24.37 -1.91
N ASN A 129 -2.21 -24.90 -1.74
CA ASN A 129 -2.66 -26.10 -2.42
C ASN A 129 -3.56 -25.72 -3.61
N GLY A 130 -3.48 -26.49 -4.69
CA GLY A 130 -4.16 -26.19 -5.97
C GLY A 130 -3.16 -25.86 -7.08
N GLY A 131 -3.61 -25.68 -8.32
CA GLY A 131 -2.73 -25.20 -9.41
C GLY A 131 -1.76 -26.20 -10.02
N GLY A 132 -1.75 -27.46 -9.57
CA GLY A 132 -0.89 -28.52 -10.14
C GLY A 132 0.45 -28.70 -9.42
N GLU A 133 0.90 -27.68 -8.68
CA GLU A 133 2.07 -27.76 -7.79
C GLU A 133 1.74 -27.27 -6.38
N ASN A 134 2.30 -27.93 -5.37
CA ASN A 134 2.24 -27.41 -4.01
C ASN A 134 3.25 -26.30 -3.86
N LEU A 135 2.84 -25.15 -3.34
CA LEU A 135 3.73 -24.02 -3.09
C LEU A 135 3.77 -23.69 -1.60
N ARG A 136 4.82 -23.00 -1.19
CA ARG A 136 4.92 -22.39 0.13
C ARG A 136 5.23 -20.92 -0.01
N LEU A 137 4.33 -20.10 0.52
CA LEU A 137 4.55 -18.66 0.69
C LEU A 137 5.04 -18.41 2.11
N SER A 138 6.18 -17.76 2.24
CA SER A 138 6.72 -17.29 3.52
C SER A 138 6.84 -15.79 3.52
N LEU A 139 6.46 -15.16 4.64
CA LEU A 139 6.43 -13.73 4.81
C LEU A 139 7.06 -13.34 6.14
N VAL A 140 7.94 -12.35 6.12
CA VAL A 140 8.39 -11.61 7.30
C VAL A 140 8.06 -10.14 7.08
N VAL A 141 7.48 -9.50 8.09
CA VAL A 141 7.13 -8.07 8.05
C VAL A 141 7.88 -7.33 9.15
N ALA A 142 8.49 -6.19 8.86
CA ALA A 142 9.19 -5.38 9.85
C ALA A 142 8.91 -3.89 9.67
N ARG A 143 8.66 -3.17 10.77
CA ARG A 143 8.55 -1.70 10.75
C ARG A 143 9.92 -1.08 10.51
N ALA A 144 9.97 0.04 9.80
CA ALA A 144 11.20 0.79 9.62
C ALA A 144 11.77 1.23 10.96
N LYS A 145 13.10 1.35 11.02
CA LYS A 145 13.86 1.77 12.22
C LYS A 145 13.74 0.81 13.41
N THR A 146 13.34 -0.43 13.19
CA THR A 146 13.44 -1.49 14.21
C THR A 146 14.62 -2.43 13.92
N PRO A 147 15.17 -3.12 14.93
CA PRO A 147 16.25 -4.09 14.74
C PRO A 147 15.91 -5.21 13.74
N GLU A 148 14.64 -5.59 13.64
CA GLU A 148 14.14 -6.61 12.73
C GLU A 148 14.29 -6.18 11.27
N PHE A 149 14.01 -4.92 10.97
CA PHE A 149 14.18 -4.33 9.64
C PHE A 149 15.64 -4.41 9.18
N ASP A 150 16.56 -3.99 10.05
CA ASP A 150 18.00 -4.05 9.75
C ASP A 150 18.48 -5.49 9.56
N ARG A 151 17.97 -6.43 10.37
CA ARG A 151 18.30 -7.86 10.25
C ARG A 151 17.85 -8.44 8.91
N ILE A 152 16.64 -8.10 8.44
CA ILE A 152 16.13 -8.54 7.14
C ILE A 152 16.99 -7.99 6.00
N LEU A 153 17.31 -6.68 6.02
CA LEU A 153 18.18 -6.07 5.02
C LEU A 153 19.57 -6.71 4.98
N GLN A 154 20.15 -7.04 6.14
CA GLN A 154 21.46 -7.69 6.21
C GLN A 154 21.43 -9.11 5.64
N ARG A 155 20.36 -9.87 5.87
CA ARG A 155 20.21 -11.22 5.31
C ARG A 155 20.20 -11.19 3.77
N HIS A 156 19.46 -10.26 3.18
CA HIS A 156 19.35 -10.13 1.72
C HIS A 156 20.61 -9.58 1.05
N ARG A 157 21.42 -8.78 1.76
CA ARG A 157 22.71 -8.28 1.23
C ARG A 157 23.81 -9.35 1.19
N ARG A 158 23.67 -10.45 1.91
CA ARG A 158 24.63 -11.55 1.87
C ARG A 158 24.17 -12.55 0.81
N PRO A 159 24.87 -12.71 -0.32
CA PRO A 159 24.58 -13.83 -1.21
C PRO A 159 24.70 -15.11 -0.38
N SER A 160 23.68 -15.96 -0.45
CA SER A 160 23.73 -17.32 0.07
C SER A 160 24.99 -17.99 -0.48
N ALA A 161 25.90 -18.34 0.43
CA ALA A 161 27.16 -19.01 0.14
C ALA A 161 26.92 -20.45 -0.32
#